data_AF-A0A950DD27-F1
#
_entry.id   AF-A0A950DD27-F1
#
_cell.length_a   1.000
_cell.length_b   1.000
_cell.length_c   1.000
_cell.angle_alpha   90.00
_cell.angle_beta   90.00
_cell.angle_gamma   90.00
#
_symmetry.space_group_name_H-M   'P 1'
#
loop_
_entity.id
_entity.type
_entity.pdbx_description
1 polymer ?
#
loop_
_entity_poly.entity_id
_entity_poly.type
_entity_poly.pdbx_seq_one_letter_code
_entity_poly.pdbx_strand_id
1 'polypeptide(L)' 'MQTIKVIDEIGPVCVDPEDGTLLCQQSCTALSQGLDVLLDFSGVKTLTSSFLNAANSG' A
#
# COMPACT_ATOMS: atom_id res chain seq x y z
N MET A 1 -16.03 0.12 -2.48
CA MET A 1 -14.68 0.06 -3.07
C MET A 1 -13.86 1.23 -2.56
N GLN A 2 -12.81 0.93 -1.79
CA GLN A 2 -11.82 1.87 -1.29
C GLN A 2 -10.63 1.89 -2.27
N THR A 3 -10.21 3.08 -2.69
CA THR A 3 -9.00 3.24 -3.52
C THR A 3 -7.92 3.88 -2.68
N ILE A 4 -6.77 3.22 -2.56
CA ILE A 4 -5.60 3.72 -1.84
C ILE A 4 -4.56 4.12 -2.87
N LYS A 5 -4.29 5.43 -2.96
CA LYS A 5 -3.28 5.98 -3.87
C LYS A 5 -1.94 6.01 -3.15
N VAL A 6 -1.07 5.09 -3.55
CA VAL A 6 0.23 4.88 -2.89
C VAL A 6 1.11 6.14 -2.99
N ILE A 7 0.98 6.89 -4.09
CA ILE A 7 1.69 8.16 -4.26
C ILE A 7 1.22 9.27 -3.31
N ASP A 8 -0.05 9.27 -2.90
CA ASP A 8 -0.59 10.29 -1.99
C ASP A 8 -0.25 9.96 -0.52
N GLU A 9 -0.22 8.66 -0.19
CA GLU A 9 0.07 8.19 1.17
C GLU A 9 1.56 8.10 1.50
N ILE A 10 2.37 7.61 0.55
CA ILE A 10 3.79 7.30 0.76
C ILE A 10 4.68 8.18 -0.12
N GLY A 11 4.27 8.38 -1.38
CA GLY A 11 5.02 9.17 -2.35
C GLY A 11 5.52 8.35 -3.55
N PRO A 12 6.35 8.97 -4.41
CA PRO A 12 6.80 8.35 -5.66
C PRO A 12 7.89 7.27 -5.47
N VAL A 13 8.45 7.13 -4.28
CA VAL A 13 9.54 6.20 -3.97
C VAL A 13 9.13 5.36 -2.76
N CYS A 14 8.77 4.10 -3.00
CA CYS A 14 8.32 3.15 -1.99
C CYS A 14 9.43 2.13 -1.73
N VAL A 15 10.39 2.51 -0.89
CA VAL A 15 11.55 1.67 -0.56
C VAL A 15 11.53 1.17 0.88
N ASP A 16 10.89 1.93 1.77
CA ASP A 16 10.88 1.68 3.20
C ASP A 16 9.82 0.62 3.57
N PRO A 17 10.19 -0.42 4.32
CA PRO A 17 9.26 -1.50 4.69
C PRO A 17 8.16 -1.05 5.66
N GLU A 18 8.37 0.04 6.42
CA GLU A 18 7.36 0.62 7.31
C GLU A 18 6.17 1.15 6.51
N ASP A 19 6.43 1.79 5.37
CA ASP A 19 5.39 2.26 4.45
C ASP A 19 4.59 1.08 3.87
N GLY A 20 5.25 -0.03 3.58
CA GLY A 20 4.58 -1.25 3.13
C GLY A 20 3.64 -1.80 4.20
N THR A 21 4.07 -1.76 5.46
CA THR A 21 3.25 -2.18 6.62
C THR A 21 2.03 -1.29 6.78
N LEU A 22 2.18 0.04 6.62
CA LEU A 22 1.06 0.98 6.65
C LEU A 22 0.03 0.67 5.56
N LEU A 23 0.50 0.42 4.32
CA LEU A 23 -0.37 0.05 3.20
C LEU A 23 -1.14 -1.24 3.48
N CYS A 24 -0.47 -2.22 4.11
CA CYS A 24 -1.09 -3.48 4.52
C CYS A 24 -2.19 -3.23 5.57
N GLN A 25 -1.92 -2.46 6.61
CA GLN A 25 -2.89 -2.16 7.68
C GLN A 25 -4.14 -1.45 7.15
N GLN A 26 -3.97 -0.47 6.27
CA GLN A 26 -5.09 0.23 5.63
C GLN A 26 -5.93 -0.72 4.78
N SER A 27 -5.26 -1.59 4.01
CA SER A 27 -5.93 -2.61 3.18
C SER A 27 -6.71 -3.60 4.04
N CYS A 28 -6.09 -4.14 5.09
CA CYS A 28 -6.74 -5.06 6.03
C CYS A 28 -7.93 -4.42 6.75
N THR A 29 -7.83 -3.14 7.11
CA THR A 29 -8.93 -2.40 7.75
C THR A 29 -10.12 -2.27 6.80
N ALA A 30 -9.90 -1.87 5.55
CA ALA A 30 -10.96 -1.73 4.56
C ALA A 30 -11.60 -3.09 4.20
N LEU A 31 -10.79 -4.14 4.03
CA LEU A 31 -11.27 -5.51 3.81
C LEU A 31 -12.11 -6.02 4.99
N SER A 32 -11.69 -5.73 6.23
CA SER A 32 -12.43 -6.12 7.44
C SER A 32 -13.79 -5.41 7.56
N GLN A 33 -13.95 -4.26 6.91
CA GLN A 33 -15.23 -3.55 6.79
C GLN A 33 -16.10 -4.07 5.64
N GLY A 34 -15.66 -5.11 4.91
CA GLY A 34 -16.37 -5.65 3.76
C GLY A 34 -16.24 -4.80 2.50
N LEU A 35 -15.22 -3.94 2.41
CA LEU A 35 -14.97 -3.10 1.25
C LEU A 35 -13.92 -3.75 0.34
N ASP A 36 -14.13 -3.65 -0.97
CA ASP A 36 -13.08 -3.97 -1.96
C ASP A 36 -11.97 -2.92 -1.88
N VAL A 37 -10.71 -3.35 -1.97
CA VAL A 37 -9.53 -2.47 -1.94
C VAL A 37 -8.85 -2.46 -3.30
N LEU A 38 -8.63 -1.26 -3.85
CA LEU A 38 -7.81 -1.02 -5.04
C LEU A 38 -6.55 -0.26 -4.63
N LEU A 39 -5.39 -0.87 -4.84
CA LEU A 39 -4.11 -0.21 -4.65
C LEU A 39 -3.69 0.46 -5.97
N ASP A 40 -3.67 1.79 -5.97
CA ASP A 40 -3.27 2.59 -7.12
C ASP A 40 -1.80 3.03 -6.97
N PHE A 41 -0.93 2.39 -7.75
CA PHE A 41 0.50 2.70 -7.85
C PHE A 41 0.82 3.68 -8.98
N SER A 42 -0.19 4.31 -9.59
CA SER A 42 0.02 5.28 -10.67
C SER A 42 0.88 6.44 -10.18
N GLY A 43 1.97 6.71 -10.90
CA GLY A 43 2.93 7.76 -10.56
C GLY A 43 4.02 7.36 -9.55
N VAL A 44 3.94 6.16 -8.96
CA VAL A 44 5.06 5.59 -8.20
C VAL A 44 6.17 5.23 -9.20
N LYS A 45 7.38 5.75 -8.94
CA LYS A 45 8.54 5.58 -9.83
C LYS A 45 9.44 4.44 -9.39
N THR A 46 9.52 4.20 -8.08
CA THR A 46 10.43 3.23 -7.49
C THR A 46 9.69 2.39 -6.47
N LEU A 47 9.81 1.06 -6.59
CA LEU A 47 9.26 0.07 -5.68
C LEU A 47 10.37 -0.94 -5.36
N THR A 48 10.56 -1.27 -4.09
CA THR A 48 11.48 -2.33 -3.66
C THR A 48 10.73 -3.59 -3.27
N SER A 49 11.44 -4.73 -3.33
CA SER A 49 10.93 -5.99 -2.79
C SER A 49 10.70 -5.93 -1.28
N SER A 50 11.48 -5.14 -0.53
CA SER A 50 11.27 -4.95 0.91
C SER A 50 9.92 -4.31 1.22
N PHE A 51 9.57 -3.25 0.49
CA PHE A 51 8.28 -2.59 0.58
C PHE A 51 7.12 -3.55 0.22
N LEU A 52 7.22 -4.22 -0.93
CA LEU A 52 6.18 -5.14 -1.41
C LEU A 52 5.98 -6.34 -0.47
N ASN A 53 7.07 -6.88 0.08
CA ASN A 53 7.00 -7.96 1.06
C ASN A 53 6.30 -7.49 2.33
N ALA A 54 6.64 -6.32 2.85
CA ALA A 54 5.95 -5.76 4.01
C ALA A 54 4.46 -5.49 3.74
N ALA A 55 4.11 -5.05 2.54
CA ALA A 55 2.72 -4.85 2.12
C ALA A 55 1.92 -6.16 2.00
N ASN A 56 2.59 -7.30 1.80
CA ASN A 56 1.97 -8.61 1.60
C ASN A 56 2.05 -9.54 2.82
N SER A 57 2.91 -9.25 3.80
CA SER A 57 3.19 -10.12 4.96
C SER A 57 2.44 -9.70 6.25
N GLY A 58 1.40 -8.88 6.15
CA GLY A 58 0.53 -8.57 7.29
C GLY A 58 -0.23 -9.77 7.85
#